data_AF-A0A919N5S2-F1
#
_entry.id   AF-A0A919N5S2-F1
#
_cell.length_a   1.000
_cell.length_b   1.000
_cell.length_c   1.000
_cell.angle_alpha   90.00
_cell.angle_beta   90.00
_cell.angle_gamma   90.00
#
_symmetry.space_group_name_H-M   'P 1'
#
loop_
_entity.id
_entity.type
_entity.pdbx_description
1 polymer ?
#
loop_
_entity_poly.entity_id
_entity_poly.type
_entity_poly.pdbx_seq_one_letter_code
_entity_poly.pdbx_strand_id
1 'polypeptide(L)'
;MTVRRMPLPEILATYRPPAGGDTWERAIPDLLADPDDARVVELLRAELAAYGDFREPIVVEPAERDILDGLHRIVAAVLTEHAALDVADTYEDLPERRRIRVVLAVPGLTSAAVDRLATVLRSFPLAGDWTTCDLLLPGDGQVTGWWTCPAGLDERLGAELASRATEAGLRLSLLAISDVDAG
;
A
#
# COMPACT_ATOMS: atom_id res chain seq x y z
N MET A 1 -15.95 -5.29 -12.74
CA MET A 1 -14.75 -6.05 -12.35
C MET A 1 -14.01 -6.51 -13.60
N THR A 2 -13.21 -5.61 -14.17
CA THR A 2 -12.36 -5.90 -15.32
C THR A 2 -10.91 -5.88 -14.89
N VAL A 3 -10.52 -6.85 -14.05
CA VAL A 3 -9.10 -7.14 -13.82
C VAL A 3 -8.59 -7.90 -15.03
N ARG A 4 -7.52 -7.40 -15.66
CA ARG A 4 -6.88 -8.04 -16.80
C ARG A 4 -5.42 -8.34 -16.52
N ARG A 5 -4.93 -9.46 -17.07
CA ARG A 5 -3.51 -9.76 -17.06
C ARG A 5 -2.82 -9.01 -18.20
N MET A 6 -1.86 -8.15 -17.89
CA MET A 6 -1.08 -7.38 -18.87
C MET A 6 0.40 -7.75 -18.81
N PRO A 7 1.06 -7.98 -19.96
CA PRO A 7 2.51 -8.11 -20.02
C PRO A 7 3.22 -6.89 -19.44
N LEU A 8 4.28 -7.11 -18.66
CA LEU A 8 5.04 -6.01 -18.04
C LEU A 8 5.57 -4.99 -19.08
N PRO A 9 6.10 -5.40 -20.25
CA PRO A 9 6.49 -4.43 -21.29
C PRO A 9 5.34 -3.57 -21.80
N GLU A 10 4.12 -4.11 -21.85
CA GLU A 10 2.93 -3.36 -22.28
C GLU A 10 2.52 -2.32 -21.22
N ILE A 11 2.61 -2.68 -19.92
CA ILE A 11 2.36 -1.75 -18.82
C ILE A 11 3.34 -0.58 -18.88
N LEU A 12 4.65 -0.86 -19.00
CA LEU A 12 5.70 0.16 -19.05
C LEU A 12 5.62 1.07 -20.29
N ALA A 13 5.10 0.55 -21.41
CA ALA A 13 4.90 1.32 -22.63
C ALA A 13 3.60 2.16 -22.62
N THR A 14 2.59 1.70 -21.88
CA THR A 14 1.25 2.31 -21.89
C THR A 14 1.09 3.34 -20.79
N TYR A 15 1.49 3.00 -19.56
CA TYR A 15 1.25 3.80 -18.37
C TYR A 15 2.51 4.49 -17.89
N ARG A 16 2.35 5.67 -17.28
CA ARG A 16 3.43 6.43 -16.66
C ARG A 16 3.27 6.44 -15.13
N PRO A 17 4.39 6.56 -14.39
CA PRO A 17 4.36 6.88 -12.96
C PRO A 17 3.51 8.13 -12.69
N PRO A 18 2.93 8.27 -11.48
CA PRO A 18 2.04 9.38 -11.13
C PRO A 18 2.68 10.77 -11.34
N ALA A 19 1.82 11.79 -11.44
CA ALA A 19 2.13 13.15 -11.93
C ALA A 19 3.48 13.74 -11.47
N GLY A 20 4.29 14.14 -12.45
CA GLY A 20 5.65 14.68 -12.27
C GLY A 20 6.49 14.71 -13.57
N GLY A 21 6.06 13.98 -14.61
CA GLY A 21 6.77 13.92 -15.89
C GLY A 21 7.92 12.93 -15.92
N ASP A 22 7.97 12.00 -14.96
CA ASP A 22 9.05 11.02 -14.88
C ASP A 22 8.76 9.81 -15.77
N THR A 23 9.74 9.46 -16.60
CA THR A 23 9.75 8.20 -17.34
C THR A 23 10.11 7.06 -16.39
N TRP A 24 9.77 5.81 -16.73
CA TRP A 24 10.19 4.63 -15.95
C TRP A 24 11.70 4.56 -15.74
N GLU A 25 12.47 5.03 -16.72
CA GLU A 25 13.95 5.13 -16.66
C GLU A 25 14.44 6.04 -15.53
N ARG A 26 13.63 7.02 -15.11
CA ARG A 26 13.93 7.92 -13.98
C ARG A 26 13.25 7.49 -12.69
N ALA A 27 11.97 7.12 -12.78
CA ALA A 27 11.17 6.75 -11.61
C ALA A 27 11.71 5.53 -10.87
N ILE A 28 12.24 4.52 -11.57
CA ILE A 28 12.80 3.33 -10.92
C ILE A 28 14.05 3.70 -10.09
N PRO A 29 15.10 4.35 -10.65
CA PRO A 29 16.23 4.81 -9.86
C PRO A 29 15.85 5.73 -8.70
N ASP A 30 14.95 6.69 -8.92
CA ASP A 30 14.55 7.66 -7.89
C ASP A 30 13.85 6.96 -6.71
N LEU A 31 12.96 6.01 -7.01
CA LEU A 31 12.27 5.20 -6.00
C LEU A 31 13.25 4.29 -5.23
N LEU A 32 14.28 3.75 -5.90
CA LEU A 32 15.28 2.92 -5.24
C LEU A 32 16.34 3.72 -4.47
N ALA A 33 16.46 5.03 -4.73
CA ALA A 33 17.34 5.92 -3.99
C ALA A 33 16.76 6.30 -2.62
N ASP A 34 15.44 6.25 -2.46
CA ASP A 34 14.77 6.41 -1.17
C ASP A 34 14.82 5.09 -0.38
N PRO A 35 15.41 5.07 0.85
CA PRO A 35 15.53 3.84 1.64
C PRO A 35 14.20 3.20 2.05
N ASP A 36 13.14 3.99 2.27
CA ASP A 36 11.84 3.48 2.69
C ASP A 36 11.15 2.79 1.51
N ASP A 37 11.18 3.42 0.33
CA ASP A 37 10.65 2.85 -0.91
C ASP A 37 11.43 1.62 -1.35
N ALA A 38 12.77 1.65 -1.30
CA ALA A 38 13.61 0.52 -1.61
C ALA A 38 13.30 -0.69 -0.71
N ARG A 39 13.04 -0.46 0.59
CA ARG A 39 12.63 -1.51 1.52
C ARG A 39 11.27 -2.11 1.15
N VAL A 40 10.31 -1.30 0.73
CA VAL A 40 9.00 -1.78 0.23
C VAL A 40 9.17 -2.63 -1.02
N VAL A 41 10.01 -2.20 -1.97
CA VAL A 41 10.32 -2.97 -3.18
C VAL A 41 10.94 -4.33 -2.84
N GLU A 42 11.91 -4.40 -1.94
CA GLU A 42 12.54 -5.67 -1.55
C GLU A 42 11.55 -6.64 -0.88
N LEU A 43 10.63 -6.13 -0.06
CA LEU A 43 9.54 -6.95 0.50
C LEU A 43 8.65 -7.53 -0.60
N LEU A 44 8.27 -6.72 -1.59
CA LEU A 44 7.47 -7.16 -2.74
C LEU A 44 8.22 -8.16 -3.64
N ARG A 45 9.54 -8.03 -3.80
CA ARG A 45 10.35 -9.02 -4.53
C ARG A 45 10.37 -10.36 -3.81
N ALA A 46 10.51 -10.35 -2.49
CA ALA A 46 10.43 -11.57 -1.68
C ALA A 46 9.05 -12.24 -1.78
N GLU A 47 7.99 -11.44 -1.85
CA GLU A 47 6.62 -11.93 -2.06
C GLU A 47 6.44 -12.58 -3.44
N LEU A 48 6.87 -11.91 -4.52
CA LEU A 48 6.84 -12.49 -5.86
C LEU A 48 7.57 -13.83 -5.92
N ALA A 49 8.74 -13.93 -5.28
CA ALA A 49 9.49 -15.17 -5.22
C ALA A 49 8.76 -16.28 -4.43
N ALA A 50 8.02 -15.92 -3.38
CA ALA A 50 7.32 -16.88 -2.53
C ALA A 50 5.99 -17.36 -3.12
N TYR A 51 5.23 -16.49 -3.79
CA TYR A 51 3.86 -16.78 -4.23
C TYR A 51 3.69 -16.82 -5.75
N GLY A 52 4.72 -16.41 -6.51
CA GLY A 52 4.70 -16.39 -7.97
C GLY A 52 3.92 -15.22 -8.58
N ASP A 53 3.23 -14.42 -7.77
CA ASP A 53 2.50 -13.24 -8.22
C ASP A 53 2.13 -12.31 -7.05
N PHE A 54 1.66 -11.11 -7.36
CA PHE A 54 1.00 -10.26 -6.38
C PHE A 54 -0.47 -10.63 -6.25
N ARG A 55 -0.98 -10.55 -5.02
CA ARG A 55 -2.43 -10.71 -4.77
C ARG A 55 -3.24 -9.51 -5.27
N GLU A 56 -2.61 -8.34 -5.32
CA GLU A 56 -3.27 -7.09 -5.71
C GLU A 56 -2.98 -6.69 -7.16
N PRO A 57 -4.02 -6.37 -7.95
CA PRO A 57 -3.86 -5.73 -9.26
C PRO A 57 -3.33 -4.30 -9.15
N ILE A 58 -2.49 -3.89 -10.09
CA ILE A 58 -2.10 -2.49 -10.28
C ILE A 58 -3.36 -1.69 -10.65
N VAL A 59 -3.55 -0.51 -10.06
CA VAL A 59 -4.67 0.37 -10.42
C VAL A 59 -4.17 1.47 -11.34
N VAL A 60 -4.85 1.67 -12.45
CA VAL A 60 -4.50 2.66 -13.46
C VAL A 60 -5.66 3.61 -13.73
N GLU A 61 -5.38 4.75 -14.34
CA GLU A 61 -6.36 5.61 -14.99
C GLU A 61 -6.11 5.53 -16.50
N PRO A 62 -6.87 4.70 -17.25
CA PRO A 62 -6.62 4.47 -18.67
C PRO A 62 -6.70 5.73 -19.53
N ALA A 63 -7.57 6.70 -19.19
CA ALA A 63 -7.75 7.92 -19.96
C ALA A 63 -6.52 8.83 -19.87
N GLU A 64 -5.92 8.93 -18.68
CA GLU A 64 -4.74 9.76 -18.41
C GLU A 64 -3.43 8.99 -18.57
N ARG A 65 -3.52 7.66 -18.67
CA ARG A 65 -2.42 6.69 -18.70
C ARG A 65 -1.56 6.73 -17.43
N ASP A 66 -2.17 7.00 -16.29
CA ASP A 66 -1.46 7.12 -15.02
C ASP A 66 -1.57 5.84 -14.18
N ILE A 67 -0.51 5.52 -13.45
CA ILE A 67 -0.58 4.56 -12.35
C ILE A 67 -1.18 5.27 -11.14
N LEU A 68 -2.34 4.82 -10.68
CA LEU A 68 -2.99 5.32 -9.47
C LEU A 68 -2.46 4.61 -8.21
N ASP A 69 -2.18 3.31 -8.33
CA ASP A 69 -1.59 2.49 -7.29
C ASP A 69 -0.83 1.30 -7.90
N GLY A 70 0.25 0.87 -7.23
CA GLY A 70 1.06 -0.27 -7.63
C GLY A 70 2.43 0.09 -8.21
N LEU A 71 2.89 1.33 -8.02
CA LEU A 71 4.22 1.76 -8.48
C LEU A 71 5.33 0.81 -7.98
N HIS A 72 5.40 0.56 -6.66
CA HIS A 72 6.40 -0.37 -6.08
C HIS A 72 6.25 -1.81 -6.58
N ARG A 73 5.03 -2.26 -6.88
CA ARG A 73 4.76 -3.59 -7.45
C ARG A 73 5.31 -3.71 -8.86
N ILE A 74 5.14 -2.68 -9.69
CA ILE A 74 5.75 -2.62 -11.03
C ILE A 74 7.28 -2.64 -10.90
N VAL A 75 7.87 -1.83 -10.02
CA VAL A 75 9.33 -1.83 -9.83
C VAL A 75 9.84 -3.19 -9.36
N ALA A 76 9.19 -3.82 -8.38
CA ALA A 76 9.55 -5.16 -7.92
C ALA A 76 9.45 -6.22 -9.02
N ALA A 77 8.42 -6.15 -9.87
CA ALA A 77 8.25 -7.01 -11.04
C ALA A 77 9.37 -6.81 -12.08
N VAL A 78 9.77 -5.56 -12.35
CA VAL A 78 10.90 -5.25 -13.23
C VAL A 78 12.20 -5.88 -12.68
N LEU A 79 12.49 -5.69 -11.40
CA LEU A 79 13.71 -6.19 -10.76
C LEU A 79 13.75 -7.72 -10.56
N THR A 80 12.65 -8.42 -10.83
CA THR A 80 12.53 -9.88 -10.77
C THR A 80 12.25 -10.50 -12.14
N GLU A 81 12.25 -9.70 -13.20
CA GLU A 81 11.94 -10.12 -14.57
C GLU A 81 10.56 -10.82 -14.68
N HIS A 82 9.59 -10.38 -13.85
CA HIS A 82 8.25 -10.96 -13.87
C HIS A 82 7.52 -10.62 -15.16
N ALA A 83 6.86 -11.61 -15.77
CA ALA A 83 6.39 -11.50 -17.15
C ALA A 83 5.16 -10.58 -17.33
N ALA A 84 4.26 -10.57 -16.34
CA ALA A 84 2.96 -9.91 -16.45
C ALA A 84 2.40 -9.58 -15.06
N LEU A 85 1.49 -8.60 -15.00
CA LEU A 85 0.79 -8.19 -13.79
C LEU A 85 -0.70 -8.10 -14.03
N ASP A 86 -1.49 -8.27 -12.98
CA ASP A 86 -2.92 -7.96 -13.02
C ASP A 86 -3.11 -6.44 -12.94
N VAL A 87 -4.02 -5.90 -13.75
CA VAL A 87 -4.30 -4.47 -13.88
C VAL A 87 -5.81 -4.24 -13.79
N ALA A 88 -6.22 -3.29 -12.96
CA ALA A 88 -7.58 -2.80 -12.79
C ALA A 88 -7.69 -1.35 -13.26
N ASP A 89 -8.74 -1.03 -14.00
CA ASP A 89 -8.97 0.32 -14.57
C ASP A 89 -9.50 1.34 -13.56
N THR A 90 -10.05 0.86 -12.45
CA THR A 90 -10.59 1.69 -11.37
C THR A 90 -10.44 0.96 -10.04
N TYR A 91 -10.53 1.70 -8.94
CA TYR A 91 -10.62 1.09 -7.61
C TYR A 91 -11.90 0.25 -7.43
N GLU A 92 -12.96 0.52 -8.18
CA GLU A 92 -14.22 -0.23 -8.14
C GLU A 92 -14.09 -1.64 -8.76
N ASP A 93 -13.05 -1.86 -9.59
CA ASP A 93 -12.74 -3.16 -10.16
C ASP A 93 -11.90 -4.04 -9.24
N LEU A 94 -11.45 -3.53 -8.10
CA LEU A 94 -10.78 -4.33 -7.09
C LEU A 94 -11.78 -5.24 -6.37
N PRO A 95 -11.35 -6.43 -5.90
CA PRO A 95 -12.17 -7.24 -5.02
C PRO A 95 -12.64 -6.40 -3.83
N GLU A 96 -13.93 -6.49 -3.47
CA GLU A 96 -14.43 -5.84 -2.25
C GLU A 96 -13.60 -6.29 -1.06
N ARG A 97 -13.04 -5.32 -0.34
CA ARG A 97 -12.26 -5.57 0.86
C ARG A 97 -13.02 -5.06 2.06
N ARG A 98 -13.11 -5.92 3.06
CA ARG A 98 -13.60 -5.54 4.37
C ARG A 98 -12.72 -4.42 4.93
N ARG A 99 -13.36 -3.31 5.29
CA ARG A 99 -12.67 -2.17 5.90
C ARG A 99 -12.89 -2.16 7.39
N ILE A 100 -11.83 -1.90 8.12
CA ILE A 100 -11.89 -1.68 9.56
C ILE A 100 -11.34 -0.30 9.89
N ARG A 101 -12.03 0.38 10.79
CA ARG A 101 -11.58 1.61 11.39
C ARG A 101 -10.74 1.26 12.61
N VAL A 102 -9.52 1.80 12.68
CA VAL A 102 -8.63 1.66 13.83
C VAL A 102 -8.35 3.04 14.42
N VAL A 103 -8.44 3.15 15.74
CA VAL A 103 -8.10 4.35 16.50
C VAL A 103 -6.86 4.06 17.35
N LEU A 104 -5.82 4.86 17.15
CA LEU A 104 -4.51 4.71 17.77
C LEU A 104 -4.22 5.95 18.64
N ALA A 105 -3.86 5.76 19.90
CA ALA A 105 -3.37 6.86 20.74
C ALA A 105 -1.94 7.19 20.33
N VAL A 106 -1.65 8.48 20.17
CA VAL A 106 -0.31 8.96 19.80
C VAL A 106 0.07 10.11 20.74
N PRO A 107 0.79 9.84 21.84
CA PRO A 107 1.23 10.88 22.75
C PRO A 107 2.11 11.90 22.02
N GLY A 108 1.78 13.19 22.12
CA GLY A 108 2.54 14.25 21.46
C GLY A 108 2.43 14.23 19.94
N LEU A 109 1.23 13.95 19.41
CA LEU A 109 0.96 13.99 17.98
C LEU A 109 1.33 15.35 17.38
N THR A 110 2.31 15.34 16.48
CA THR A 110 2.73 16.48 15.66
C THR A 110 2.42 16.22 14.20
N SER A 111 2.39 17.24 13.35
CA SER A 111 2.23 17.06 11.90
C SER A 111 3.29 16.11 11.32
N ALA A 112 4.56 16.28 11.74
CA ALA A 112 5.64 15.40 11.31
C ALA A 112 5.45 13.94 11.74
N ALA A 113 4.83 13.69 12.89
CA ALA A 113 4.47 12.34 13.31
C ALA A 113 3.34 11.77 12.44
N VAL A 114 2.34 12.59 12.07
CA VAL A 114 1.25 12.17 11.16
C VAL A 114 1.80 11.79 9.79
N ASP A 115 2.67 12.61 9.20
CA ASP A 115 3.28 12.33 7.90
C ASP A 115 4.08 11.03 7.95
N ARG A 116 4.88 10.85 9.01
CA ARG A 116 5.63 9.60 9.21
C ARG A 116 4.73 8.38 9.40
N LEU A 117 3.63 8.51 10.16
CA LEU A 117 2.64 7.44 10.31
C LEU A 117 1.97 7.12 8.98
N ALA A 118 1.61 8.13 8.20
CA ALA A 118 1.05 7.93 6.87
C ALA A 118 2.04 7.15 6.01
N THR A 119 3.33 7.49 5.99
CA THR A 119 4.33 6.72 5.23
C THR A 119 4.43 5.26 5.69
N VAL A 120 4.59 5.00 6.99
CA VAL A 120 4.91 3.64 7.48
C VAL A 120 3.69 2.73 7.64
N LEU A 121 2.48 3.30 7.78
CA LEU A 121 1.23 2.56 7.97
C LEU A 121 0.31 2.57 6.75
N ARG A 122 0.69 3.22 5.64
CA ARG A 122 -0.15 3.32 4.44
C ARG A 122 -0.36 2.00 3.75
N SER A 123 0.65 1.16 3.64
CA SER A 123 0.49 -0.15 3.01
C SER A 123 1.53 -1.13 3.53
N PHE A 124 1.11 -2.34 3.90
CA PHE A 124 2.01 -3.39 4.36
C PHE A 124 1.40 -4.78 4.30
N PRO A 125 2.25 -5.83 4.24
CA PRO A 125 1.76 -7.20 4.28
C PRO A 125 1.25 -7.60 5.67
N LEU A 126 0.07 -8.24 5.72
CA LEU A 126 -0.55 -8.85 6.88
C LEU A 126 -1.08 -10.25 6.52
N ALA A 127 -0.54 -11.29 7.17
CA ALA A 127 -0.93 -12.69 6.94
C ALA A 127 -0.87 -13.15 5.46
N GLY A 128 0.10 -12.63 4.72
CA GLY A 128 0.29 -12.92 3.30
C GLY A 128 -0.63 -12.12 2.36
N ASP A 129 -1.53 -11.30 2.89
CA ASP A 129 -2.31 -10.32 2.13
C ASP A 129 -1.74 -8.92 2.33
N TRP A 130 -2.15 -7.95 1.51
CA TRP A 130 -1.79 -6.55 1.70
C TRP A 130 -2.91 -5.80 2.42
N THR A 131 -2.51 -5.12 3.48
CA THR A 131 -3.34 -4.16 4.20
C THR A 131 -2.99 -2.78 3.66
N THR A 132 -4.00 -1.99 3.32
CA THR A 132 -3.83 -0.62 2.83
C THR A 132 -4.69 0.32 3.64
N CYS A 133 -4.15 1.47 3.98
CA CYS A 133 -4.84 2.56 4.64
C CYS A 133 -5.51 3.46 3.60
N ASP A 134 -6.84 3.51 3.59
CA ASP A 134 -7.62 4.39 2.71
C ASP A 134 -7.41 5.86 3.11
N LEU A 135 -7.42 6.12 4.42
CA LEU A 135 -7.36 7.45 4.99
C LEU A 135 -6.81 7.39 6.41
N LEU A 136 -6.04 8.42 6.77
CA LEU A 136 -5.50 8.61 8.11
C LEU A 136 -5.79 10.06 8.56
N LEU A 137 -6.62 10.21 9.59
CA LEU A 137 -7.05 11.50 10.13
C LEU A 137 -6.47 11.74 11.52
N PRO A 138 -5.71 12.83 11.73
CA PRO A 138 -5.26 13.23 13.06
C PRO A 138 -6.40 13.82 13.89
N GLY A 139 -6.35 13.61 15.20
CA GLY A 139 -7.18 14.26 16.20
C GLY A 139 -6.39 14.59 17.46
N ASP A 140 -7.07 15.06 18.50
CA ASP A 140 -6.42 15.45 19.76
C ASP A 140 -5.84 14.23 20.50
N GLY A 141 -4.53 14.02 20.37
CA GLY A 141 -3.79 12.93 21.02
C GLY A 141 -4.02 11.54 20.41
N GLN A 142 -4.70 11.45 19.27
CA GLN A 142 -5.00 10.19 18.59
C GLN A 142 -4.99 10.35 17.07
N VAL A 143 -4.90 9.21 16.39
CA VAL A 143 -5.05 9.09 14.94
C VAL A 143 -6.12 8.04 14.66
N THR A 144 -7.03 8.35 13.74
CA THR A 144 -8.00 7.38 13.23
C THR A 144 -7.64 7.06 11.79
N GLY A 145 -7.58 5.78 11.44
CA GLY A 145 -7.43 5.38 10.06
C GLY A 145 -8.38 4.25 9.67
N TRP A 146 -8.46 4.00 8.37
CA TRP A 146 -9.30 2.98 7.77
C TRP A 146 -8.41 2.07 6.97
N TRP A 147 -8.37 0.79 7.35
CA TRP A 147 -7.53 -0.20 6.69
C TRP A 147 -8.39 -1.31 6.10
N THR A 148 -7.95 -1.81 4.96
CA THR A 148 -8.41 -3.09 4.45
C THR A 148 -7.85 -4.21 5.32
N CYS A 149 -8.70 -5.15 5.75
CA CYS A 149 -8.29 -6.22 6.65
C CYS A 149 -9.06 -7.52 6.37
N PRO A 150 -8.36 -8.65 6.14
CA PRO A 150 -9.03 -9.95 6.02
C PRO A 150 -9.83 -10.28 7.28
N ALA A 151 -10.95 -11.00 7.09
CA ALA A 151 -11.81 -11.39 8.20
C ALA A 151 -11.05 -12.19 9.27
N GLY A 152 -11.24 -11.82 10.53
CA GLY A 152 -10.63 -12.51 11.68
C GLY A 152 -9.19 -12.09 11.99
N LEU A 153 -8.65 -11.05 11.34
CA LEU A 153 -7.30 -10.54 11.57
C LEU A 153 -7.24 -9.17 12.24
N ASP A 154 -8.36 -8.63 12.72
CA ASP A 154 -8.49 -7.30 13.30
C ASP A 154 -7.47 -7.01 14.41
N GLU A 155 -7.38 -7.89 15.42
CA GLU A 155 -6.43 -7.73 16.52
C GLU A 155 -4.98 -7.82 16.03
N ARG A 156 -4.72 -8.69 15.06
CA ARG A 156 -3.40 -8.84 14.46
C ARG A 156 -3.01 -7.60 13.66
N LEU A 157 -3.95 -6.98 12.95
CA LEU A 157 -3.73 -5.69 12.30
C LEU A 157 -3.37 -4.64 13.35
N GLY A 158 -4.13 -4.53 14.43
CA GLY A 158 -3.84 -3.60 15.52
C GLY A 158 -2.43 -3.75 16.09
N ALA A 159 -2.00 -5.00 16.30
CA ALA A 159 -0.65 -5.31 16.76
C ALA A 159 0.43 -4.94 15.73
N GLU A 160 0.21 -5.24 14.45
CA GLU A 160 1.12 -4.91 13.35
C GLU A 160 1.29 -3.40 13.17
N LEU A 161 0.19 -2.63 13.25
CA LEU A 161 0.21 -1.17 13.20
C LEU A 161 1.06 -0.58 14.33
N ALA A 162 0.90 -1.09 15.56
CA ALA A 162 1.68 -0.65 16.71
C ALA A 162 3.17 -1.03 16.58
N SER A 163 3.47 -2.23 16.07
CA SER A 163 4.84 -2.70 15.84
C SER A 163 5.57 -1.82 14.83
N ARG A 164 4.97 -1.58 13.66
CA ARG A 164 5.54 -0.73 12.60
C ARG A 164 5.78 0.69 13.04
N ALA A 165 4.83 1.27 13.77
CA ALA A 165 5.02 2.60 14.33
C ALA A 165 6.19 2.63 15.32
N THR A 166 6.33 1.59 16.14
CA THR A 166 7.46 1.47 17.09
C THR A 166 8.79 1.39 16.36
N GLU A 167 8.88 0.61 15.28
CA GLU A 167 10.06 0.55 14.40
C GLU A 167 10.39 1.92 13.78
N ALA A 168 9.37 2.73 13.49
CA ALA A 168 9.51 4.10 13.01
C ALA A 168 9.80 5.13 14.14
N GLY A 169 10.00 4.68 15.38
CA GLY A 169 10.29 5.51 16.55
C GLY A 169 9.07 6.18 17.18
N LEU A 170 7.86 5.76 16.83
CA LEU A 170 6.60 6.30 17.33
C LEU A 170 5.93 5.31 18.28
N ARG A 171 5.47 5.79 19.43
CA ARG A 171 4.74 4.96 20.39
C ARG A 171 3.26 5.10 20.15
N LEU A 172 2.64 4.03 19.65
CA LEU A 172 1.21 3.92 19.49
C LEU A 172 0.63 2.92 20.49
N SER A 173 -0.57 3.19 20.97
CA SER A 173 -1.39 2.17 21.62
C SER A 173 -2.74 2.08 20.95
N LEU A 174 -3.21 0.85 20.74
CA LEU A 174 -4.52 0.61 20.19
C LEU A 174 -5.61 1.07 21.17
N LEU A 175 -6.53 1.92 20.70
CA LEU A 175 -7.70 2.35 21.48
C LEU A 175 -8.97 1.61 21.06
N ALA A 176 -9.19 1.46 19.75
CA ALA A 176 -10.38 0.80 19.23
C ALA A 176 -10.14 0.22 17.84
N ILE A 177 -10.83 -0.89 17.54
CA ILE A 177 -11.01 -1.44 16.19
C ILE A 177 -12.50 -1.69 16.00
N SER A 178 -13.04 -1.27 14.85
CA SER A 178 -14.44 -1.49 14.50
C SER A 178 -14.57 -1.76 13.02
N ASP A 179 -15.43 -2.72 12.67
CA ASP A 179 -15.85 -2.95 11.29
C ASP A 179 -16.63 -1.73 10.78
N VAL A 180 -16.31 -1.30 9.55
CA VAL A 180 -16.95 -0.14 8.91
C VAL A 180 -18.28 -0.53 8.27
N ASP A 181 -18.39 -1.77 7.81
CA ASP A 181 -19.52 -2.25 7.01
C ASP A 181 -20.56 -3.00 7.88
N ALA A 182 -20.32 -3.10 9.20
CA ALA A 182 -21.25 -3.68 10.18
C ALA A 182 -22.37 -2.71 10.66
N GLY A 183 -22.63 -1.64 9.90
CA GLY A 183 -23.60 -0.58 10.21
C GLY A 183 -24.91 -0.70 9.45
#